data_AF-A0A7Y2UCY3-F1
#
_entry.id   AF-A0A7Y2UCY3-F1
#
_cell.length_a   1.000
_cell.length_b   1.000
_cell.length_c   1.000
_cell.angle_alpha   90.00
_cell.angle_beta   90.00
_cell.angle_gamma   90.00
#
_symmetry.space_group_name_H-M   'P 1'
#
loop_
_entity.id
_entity.type
_entity.pdbx_description
1 polymer ?
#
loop_
_entity_poly.entity_id
_entity_poly.type
_entity_poly.pdbx_seq_one_letter_code
_entity_poly.pdbx_strand_id
1 'polypeptide(L)'
;MTVTLLQLWMPILLGAFLAWIASALIHVVAKYHNSDYQELSNEEEVMTAVGNGSPKLGIHTMPYCTEMSEMNKPEVQEKFNKGPVAILTVFPNGLPNMGKLMPQQIAFFLIGCILIAYLATQVLTTGAGNMTVFRFVSTAGFLTFGWAIIPMSIWYGHPWSTTAKYLLDALIYGGVVAGAFAWLWPG
;
A
#
# COMPACT_ATOMS: atom_id res chain seq x y z
N MET A 1 -4.75 33.93 -10.39
CA MET A 1 -4.33 33.97 -8.97
C MET A 1 -3.84 32.59 -8.57
N THR A 2 -2.88 32.50 -7.65
CA THR A 2 -2.32 31.22 -7.17
C THR A 2 -3.23 30.61 -6.10
N VAL A 3 -3.30 29.28 -6.05
CA VAL A 3 -4.01 28.55 -4.98
C VAL A 3 -3.02 28.27 -3.85
N THR A 4 -3.41 28.57 -2.61
CA THR A 4 -2.62 28.25 -1.42
C THR A 4 -3.04 26.90 -0.84
N LEU A 5 -2.13 26.21 -0.16
CA LEU A 5 -2.43 24.94 0.50
C LEU A 5 -3.56 25.10 1.54
N LEU A 6 -3.56 26.23 2.26
CA LEU A 6 -4.59 26.53 3.25
C LEU A 6 -5.98 26.63 2.60
N GLN A 7 -6.11 27.17 1.39
CA GLN A 7 -7.40 27.20 0.67
C GLN A 7 -7.92 25.79 0.32
N LEU A 8 -7.06 24.78 0.30
CA LEU A 8 -7.41 23.39 -0.01
C LEU A 8 -7.71 22.56 1.25
N TRP A 9 -7.85 23.18 2.43
CA TRP A 9 -8.11 22.43 3.68
C TRP A 9 -9.36 21.54 3.60
N MET A 10 -10.46 22.03 3.01
CA MET A 10 -11.69 21.24 2.85
C MET A 10 -11.52 20.05 1.90
N PRO A 11 -11.05 20.23 0.64
CA PRO A 11 -10.85 19.09 -0.25
C PRO A 11 -9.81 18.08 0.29
N ILE A 12 -8.80 18.52 1.04
CA ILE A 12 -7.85 17.63 1.71
C ILE A 12 -8.57 16.73 2.72
N LEU A 13 -9.31 17.32 3.67
CA LEU A 13 -9.98 16.55 4.73
C LEU A 13 -11.08 15.65 4.16
N LEU A 14 -11.89 16.18 3.24
CA LEU A 14 -12.95 15.42 2.60
C LEU A 14 -12.39 14.29 1.74
N GLY A 15 -11.36 14.56 0.93
CA GLY A 15 -10.72 13.55 0.09
C GLY A 15 -10.14 12.41 0.93
N ALA A 16 -9.42 12.73 2.01
CA ALA A 16 -8.87 11.73 2.91
C ALA A 16 -9.95 10.87 3.57
N PHE A 17 -11.04 11.51 4.03
CA PHE A 17 -12.17 10.80 4.64
C PHE A 17 -12.88 9.87 3.64
N LEU A 18 -13.13 10.34 2.42
CA LEU A 18 -13.77 9.54 1.37
C LEU A 18 -12.89 8.37 0.92
N ALA A 19 -11.57 8.58 0.80
CA ALA A 19 -10.64 7.51 0.46
C ALA A 19 -10.57 6.45 1.58
N TRP A 20 -10.60 6.89 2.84
CA TRP A 20 -10.69 5.97 3.99
C TRP A 20 -11.99 5.15 3.99
N ILE A 21 -13.13 5.78 3.69
CA ILE A 21 -14.41 5.06 3.51
C ILE A 21 -14.32 4.06 2.35
N ALA A 22 -13.80 4.49 1.19
CA ALA A 22 -13.64 3.61 0.03
C ALA A 22 -12.76 2.39 0.38
N SER A 23 -11.68 2.60 1.14
CA SER A 23 -10.83 1.53 1.63
C SER A 23 -11.56 0.58 2.57
N ALA A 24 -12.35 1.11 3.50
CA ALA A 24 -13.18 0.28 4.38
C ALA A 24 -14.22 -0.54 3.59
N LEU A 25 -14.87 0.05 2.58
CA LEU A 25 -15.82 -0.68 1.72
C LEU A 25 -15.12 -1.81 0.96
N ILE A 26 -13.94 -1.57 0.42
CA ILE A 26 -13.16 -2.59 -0.29
C ILE A 26 -12.77 -3.74 0.64
N HIS A 27 -12.12 -3.44 1.76
CA HIS A 27 -11.54 -4.47 2.62
C HIS A 27 -12.55 -5.14 3.56
N VAL A 28 -13.62 -4.45 3.96
CA VAL A 28 -14.59 -4.96 4.93
C VAL A 28 -15.88 -5.44 4.27
N VAL A 29 -16.31 -4.82 3.16
CA VAL A 29 -17.58 -5.18 2.49
C VAL A 29 -17.32 -6.05 1.27
N ALA A 30 -16.51 -5.58 0.30
CA ALA A 30 -16.25 -6.31 -0.94
C ALA A 30 -15.32 -7.53 -0.73
N LYS A 31 -14.35 -7.42 0.18
CA LYS A 31 -13.47 -8.51 0.67
C LYS A 31 -12.70 -9.27 -0.42
N TYR A 32 -12.51 -8.72 -1.62
CA TYR A 32 -11.76 -9.40 -2.68
C TYR A 32 -10.27 -9.57 -2.36
N HIS A 33 -9.76 -8.81 -1.38
CA HIS A 33 -8.43 -8.98 -0.81
C HIS A 33 -8.29 -10.21 0.12
N ASN A 34 -9.38 -10.84 0.55
CA ASN A 34 -9.27 -12.07 1.36
C ASN A 34 -8.54 -13.18 0.59
N SER A 35 -8.70 -13.22 -0.72
CA SER A 35 -8.02 -14.18 -1.60
C SER A 35 -6.53 -13.89 -1.83
N ASP A 36 -6.00 -12.79 -1.29
CA ASP A 36 -4.55 -12.52 -1.32
C ASP A 36 -3.79 -13.32 -0.24
N TYR A 37 -4.52 -13.91 0.71
CA TYR A 37 -3.98 -14.73 1.78
C TYR A 37 -4.34 -16.20 1.55
N GLN A 38 -3.38 -17.08 1.81
CA GLN A 38 -3.56 -18.52 1.69
C GLN A 38 -3.19 -19.20 3.01
N GLU A 39 -4.01 -20.14 3.41
CA GLU A 39 -3.73 -21.03 4.53
C GLU A 39 -2.64 -22.05 4.12
N LEU A 40 -1.74 -22.35 5.05
CA LEU A 40 -0.82 -23.48 4.91
C LEU A 40 -1.53 -24.73 5.40
N SER A 41 -1.56 -25.78 4.57
CA SER A 41 -2.24 -27.04 4.92
C SER A 41 -1.69 -27.73 6.19
N ASN A 42 -0.46 -27.37 6.60
CA ASN A 42 0.18 -27.82 7.84
C ASN A 42 0.60 -26.64 8.74
N GLU A 43 -0.29 -25.65 8.89
CA GLU A 43 -0.04 -24.41 9.66
C GLU A 43 0.57 -24.67 11.05
N GLU A 44 0.00 -25.57 11.85
CA GLU A 44 0.48 -25.84 13.22
C GLU A 44 1.94 -26.32 13.27
N GLU A 45 2.34 -27.16 12.32
CA GLU A 45 3.72 -27.67 12.21
C GLU A 45 4.68 -26.55 11.83
N VAL A 46 4.30 -25.73 10.85
CA VAL A 46 5.11 -24.59 10.39
C VAL A 46 5.25 -23.55 11.49
N MET A 47 4.15 -23.20 12.16
CA MET A 47 4.17 -22.28 13.30
C MET A 47 5.09 -22.79 14.41
N THR A 48 5.02 -24.07 14.76
CA THR A 48 5.88 -24.70 15.76
C THR A 48 7.36 -24.65 15.35
N ALA A 49 7.67 -25.04 14.11
CA ALA A 49 9.04 -25.06 13.60
C ALA A 49 9.67 -23.66 13.57
N VAL A 50 8.92 -22.66 13.11
CA VAL A 50 9.35 -21.25 13.12
C VAL A 50 9.51 -20.76 14.55
N GLY A 51 8.56 -21.05 15.44
CA GLY A 51 8.61 -20.67 16.85
C GLY A 51 9.84 -21.20 17.58
N ASN A 52 10.23 -22.45 17.34
CA ASN A 52 11.45 -23.06 17.90
C ASN A 52 12.73 -22.31 17.51
N GLY A 53 12.74 -21.69 16.32
CA GLY A 53 13.86 -20.85 15.86
C GLY A 53 13.97 -19.50 16.58
N SER A 54 12.96 -19.12 17.37
CA SER A 54 12.87 -17.82 18.06
C SER A 54 13.28 -16.63 17.16
N PRO A 55 12.70 -16.50 15.94
CA PRO A 55 13.14 -15.50 14.98
C PRO A 55 12.89 -14.10 15.51
N LYS A 56 13.80 -13.18 15.18
CA LYS A 56 13.62 -11.75 15.48
C LYS A 56 12.45 -11.19 14.67
N LEU A 57 11.83 -10.13 15.16
CA LEU A 57 10.85 -9.36 14.38
C LEU A 57 11.51 -8.81 13.11
N GLY A 58 10.80 -8.86 11.98
CA GLY A 58 11.29 -8.37 10.70
C GLY A 58 11.21 -9.39 9.57
N ILE A 59 11.95 -9.11 8.50
CA ILE A 59 11.95 -9.88 7.25
C ILE A 59 13.12 -10.86 7.26
N HIS A 60 12.82 -12.15 7.08
CA HIS A 60 13.79 -13.23 6.93
C HIS A 60 13.60 -13.89 5.57
N THR A 61 14.68 -14.31 4.93
CA THR A 61 14.60 -15.12 3.70
C THR A 61 15.04 -16.53 4.01
N MET A 62 14.45 -17.50 3.33
CA MET A 62 14.90 -18.88 3.36
C MET A 62 14.97 -19.41 1.93
N PRO A 63 16.12 -19.94 1.47
CA PRO A 63 17.44 -19.88 2.12
C PRO A 63 17.92 -18.43 2.36
N TYR A 64 18.70 -18.23 3.43
CA TYR A 64 19.35 -16.94 3.72
C TYR A 64 20.80 -16.97 3.22
N CYS A 65 21.23 -15.87 2.61
CA CYS A 65 22.62 -15.59 2.27
C CYS A 65 23.05 -14.31 2.96
N THR A 66 24.23 -14.31 3.57
CA THR A 66 24.77 -13.09 4.19
C THR A 66 25.21 -12.12 3.11
N GLU A 67 25.83 -12.66 2.04
CA GLU A 67 26.31 -11.90 0.90
C GLU A 67 25.72 -12.48 -0.38
N MET A 68 25.38 -11.61 -1.35
CA MET A 68 24.80 -12.04 -2.62
C MET A 68 25.72 -12.97 -3.42
N SER A 69 27.04 -12.84 -3.24
CA SER A 69 28.04 -13.70 -3.90
C SER A 69 27.94 -15.18 -3.48
N GLU A 70 27.35 -15.48 -2.33
CA GLU A 70 27.15 -16.85 -1.85
C GLU A 70 26.21 -17.65 -2.73
N MET A 71 25.31 -16.99 -3.48
CA MET A 71 24.41 -17.64 -4.43
C MET A 71 25.14 -18.31 -5.61
N ASN A 72 26.44 -18.03 -5.82
CA ASN A 72 27.26 -18.72 -6.82
C ASN A 72 27.78 -20.07 -6.32
N LYS A 73 27.69 -20.36 -5.03
CA LYS A 73 28.18 -21.61 -4.45
C LYS A 73 27.20 -22.76 -4.77
N PRO A 74 27.66 -23.91 -5.30
CA PRO A 74 26.78 -25.02 -5.68
C PRO A 74 25.87 -25.50 -4.54
N GLU A 75 26.37 -25.54 -3.30
CA GLU A 75 25.60 -25.98 -2.13
C GLU A 75 24.49 -25.00 -1.74
N VAL A 76 24.65 -23.72 -2.05
CA VAL A 76 23.60 -22.71 -1.83
C VAL A 76 22.54 -22.85 -2.93
N GLN A 77 22.95 -22.99 -4.18
CA GLN A 77 22.04 -23.23 -5.30
C GLN A 77 21.22 -24.50 -5.09
N GLU A 78 21.83 -25.58 -4.59
CA GLU A 78 21.11 -26.81 -4.25
C GLU A 78 20.02 -26.57 -3.20
N LYS A 79 20.28 -25.75 -2.17
CA LYS A 79 19.25 -25.38 -1.18
C LYS A 79 18.09 -24.61 -1.82
N PHE A 80 18.38 -23.66 -2.70
CA PHE A 80 17.33 -22.92 -3.43
C PHE A 80 16.50 -23.84 -4.33
N ASN A 81 17.17 -24.74 -5.07
CA ASN A 81 16.51 -25.70 -5.96
C ASN A 81 15.67 -26.73 -5.18
N LYS A 82 16.14 -27.16 -4.01
CA LYS A 82 15.39 -28.07 -3.13
C LYS A 82 14.20 -27.37 -2.47
N GLY A 83 14.36 -26.09 -2.13
CA GLY A 83 13.33 -25.27 -1.53
C GLY A 83 12.92 -25.67 -0.10
N PRO A 84 11.86 -25.04 0.44
CA PRO A 84 11.11 -23.94 -0.17
C PRO A 84 11.95 -22.64 -0.23
N VAL A 85 11.68 -21.81 -1.23
CA VAL A 85 12.19 -20.43 -1.31
C VAL A 85 11.10 -19.49 -0.84
N ALA A 86 11.31 -18.80 0.27
CA ALA A 86 10.28 -17.98 0.90
C ALA A 86 10.86 -16.76 1.62
N ILE A 87 10.00 -15.74 1.78
CA ILE A 87 10.23 -14.60 2.63
C ILE A 87 9.24 -14.67 3.78
N LEU A 88 9.75 -14.67 5.00
CA LEU A 88 8.97 -14.70 6.23
C LEU A 88 9.06 -13.36 6.94
N THR A 89 7.92 -12.68 7.07
CA THR A 89 7.81 -11.47 7.91
C THR A 89 7.25 -11.86 9.28
N VAL A 90 8.04 -11.67 10.33
CA VAL A 90 7.66 -12.00 11.71
C VAL A 90 7.14 -10.74 12.41
N PHE A 91 5.91 -10.83 12.92
CA PHE A 91 5.23 -9.78 13.68
C PHE A 91 5.28 -10.04 15.20
N PRO A 92 5.06 -9.01 16.04
CA PRO A 92 4.87 -9.22 17.47
C PRO A 92 3.72 -10.21 17.75
N ASN A 93 3.90 -11.07 18.75
CA ASN A 93 2.88 -12.03 19.17
C ASN A 93 1.60 -11.32 19.65
N GLY A 94 0.44 -11.91 19.32
CA GLY A 94 -0.88 -11.44 19.74
C GLY A 94 -1.77 -11.07 18.56
N LEU A 95 -2.99 -10.61 18.87
CA LEU A 95 -3.94 -10.14 17.86
C LEU A 95 -3.44 -8.84 17.19
N PRO A 96 -3.82 -8.58 15.92
CA PRO A 96 -3.54 -7.31 15.27
C PRO A 96 -3.98 -6.11 16.11
N ASN A 97 -3.06 -5.18 16.35
CA ASN A 97 -3.33 -4.00 17.16
C ASN A 97 -4.13 -2.96 16.34
N MET A 98 -5.45 -3.12 16.31
CA MET A 98 -6.35 -2.23 15.57
C MET A 98 -6.28 -0.77 16.05
N GLY A 99 -6.01 -0.54 17.34
CA GLY A 99 -5.83 0.81 17.89
C GLY A 99 -4.62 1.55 17.30
N LYS A 100 -3.59 0.82 16.85
CA LYS A 100 -2.42 1.38 16.17
C LYS A 100 -2.60 1.46 14.65
N LEU A 101 -3.15 0.41 14.04
CA LEU A 101 -3.27 0.32 12.58
C LEU A 101 -4.28 1.32 12.01
N MET A 102 -5.39 1.56 12.70
CA MET A 102 -6.43 2.44 12.15
C MET A 102 -6.00 3.92 12.03
N PRO A 103 -5.40 4.54 13.05
CA PRO A 103 -4.85 5.89 12.91
C PRO A 103 -3.76 5.99 11.85
N GLN A 104 -2.92 4.95 11.68
CA GLN A 104 -1.90 4.91 10.63
C GLN A 104 -2.53 4.95 9.23
N GLN A 105 -3.63 4.22 9.01
CA GLN A 105 -4.34 4.22 7.73
C GLN A 105 -5.00 5.58 7.44
N ILE A 106 -5.59 6.22 8.45
CA ILE A 106 -6.17 7.57 8.30
C ILE A 106 -5.05 8.58 7.99
N ALA A 107 -3.93 8.49 8.71
CA ALA A 107 -2.76 9.35 8.48
C ALA A 107 -2.18 9.15 7.08
N PHE A 108 -2.15 7.93 6.56
CA PHE A 108 -1.73 7.63 5.19
C PHE A 108 -2.55 8.40 4.15
N PHE A 109 -3.89 8.34 4.23
CA PHE A 109 -4.76 9.11 3.31
C PHE A 109 -4.64 10.61 3.51
N LEU A 110 -4.58 11.09 4.75
CA LEU A 110 -4.49 12.51 5.06
C LEU A 110 -3.18 13.12 4.55
N ILE A 111 -2.04 12.52 4.88
CA ILE A 111 -0.72 12.96 4.42
C ILE A 111 -0.65 12.88 2.89
N GLY A 112 -1.15 11.80 2.29
CA GLY A 112 -1.26 11.68 0.84
C GLY A 112 -2.05 12.83 0.20
N CYS A 113 -3.22 13.18 0.74
CA CYS A 113 -4.03 14.29 0.24
C CYS A 113 -3.34 15.65 0.41
N ILE A 114 -2.59 15.87 1.50
CA ILE A 114 -1.78 17.08 1.69
C ILE A 114 -0.69 17.18 0.63
N LEU A 115 0.02 16.09 0.33
CA LEU A 115 1.07 16.07 -0.68
C LEU A 115 0.50 16.29 -2.09
N ILE A 116 -0.63 15.65 -2.42
CA ILE A 116 -1.34 15.86 -3.69
C ILE A 116 -1.82 17.32 -3.81
N ALA A 117 -2.36 17.90 -2.74
CA ALA A 117 -2.75 19.30 -2.71
C ALA A 117 -1.55 20.23 -2.93
N TYR A 118 -0.42 19.96 -2.25
CA TYR A 118 0.81 20.70 -2.47
C TYR A 118 1.23 20.67 -3.93
N LEU A 119 1.28 19.49 -4.56
CA LEU A 119 1.57 19.38 -6.00
C LEU A 119 0.57 20.17 -6.85
N ALA A 120 -0.72 20.11 -6.54
CA ALA A 120 -1.76 20.82 -7.28
C ALA A 120 -1.58 22.35 -7.19
N THR A 121 -1.15 22.89 -6.03
CA THR A 121 -0.88 24.33 -5.89
C THR A 121 0.28 24.83 -6.75
N GLN A 122 1.21 23.94 -7.15
CA GLN A 122 2.34 24.30 -8.01
C GLN A 122 1.97 24.38 -9.50
N VAL A 123 0.81 23.84 -9.89
CA VAL A 123 0.46 23.65 -11.31
C VAL A 123 -0.88 24.28 -11.67
N LEU A 124 -1.86 24.24 -10.77
CA LEU A 124 -3.24 24.64 -11.03
C LEU A 124 -3.54 26.02 -10.44
N THR A 125 -4.24 26.85 -11.21
CA THR A 125 -4.67 28.18 -10.78
C THR A 125 -6.07 28.17 -10.18
N THR A 126 -6.42 29.26 -9.48
CA THR A 126 -7.81 29.53 -9.09
C THR A 126 -8.73 29.47 -10.31
N GLY A 127 -9.92 28.88 -10.18
CA GLY A 127 -10.89 28.71 -11.26
C GLY A 127 -10.51 27.69 -12.32
N ALA A 128 -9.52 26.82 -12.05
CA ALA A 128 -9.20 25.71 -12.95
C ALA A 128 -10.43 24.81 -13.13
N GLY A 129 -10.75 24.47 -14.38
CA GLY A 129 -11.94 23.67 -14.68
C GLY A 129 -11.91 22.29 -14.02
N ASN A 130 -13.07 21.81 -13.58
CA ASN A 130 -13.22 20.58 -12.78
C ASN A 130 -12.49 19.37 -13.36
N MET A 131 -12.57 19.16 -14.68
CA MET A 131 -11.91 18.01 -15.33
C MET A 131 -10.38 18.13 -15.33
N THR A 132 -9.83 19.34 -15.37
CA THR A 132 -8.39 19.59 -15.27
C THR A 132 -7.90 19.24 -13.86
N VAL A 133 -8.63 19.70 -12.83
CA VAL A 133 -8.34 19.35 -11.42
C VAL A 133 -8.45 17.85 -11.22
N PHE A 134 -9.54 17.25 -11.70
CA PHE A 134 -9.79 15.82 -11.55
C PHE A 134 -8.65 14.98 -12.13
N ARG A 135 -8.28 15.22 -13.39
CA ARG A 135 -7.21 14.45 -14.07
C ARG A 135 -5.86 14.56 -13.36
N PHE A 136 -5.51 15.76 -12.91
CA PHE A 136 -4.26 15.98 -12.19
C PHE A 136 -4.26 15.25 -10.85
N VAL A 137 -5.29 15.47 -10.04
CA VAL A 137 -5.41 14.89 -8.69
C VAL A 137 -5.58 13.39 -8.75
N SER A 138 -6.32 12.83 -9.71
CA SER A 138 -6.51 11.39 -9.86
C SER A 138 -5.20 10.69 -10.24
N THR A 139 -4.40 11.30 -11.12
CA THR A 139 -3.10 10.77 -11.53
C THR A 139 -2.12 10.81 -10.36
N ALA A 140 -2.03 11.94 -9.66
CA ALA A 140 -1.21 12.06 -8.45
C ALA A 140 -1.66 11.09 -7.35
N GLY A 141 -2.97 10.90 -7.19
CA GLY A 141 -3.57 9.95 -6.26
C GLY A 141 -3.20 8.50 -6.58
N PHE A 142 -3.31 8.07 -7.83
CA PHE A 142 -2.89 6.73 -8.25
C PHE A 142 -1.42 6.45 -7.93
N LEU A 143 -0.54 7.41 -8.22
CA LEU A 143 0.88 7.28 -7.90
C LEU A 143 1.13 7.22 -6.39
N THR A 144 0.43 8.07 -5.62
CA THR A 144 0.57 8.18 -4.16
C THR A 144 0.09 6.92 -3.45
N PHE A 145 -1.03 6.35 -3.86
CA PHE A 145 -1.68 5.26 -3.14
C PHE A 145 -1.33 3.86 -3.67
N GLY A 146 -0.70 3.75 -4.85
CA GLY A 146 -0.54 2.44 -5.51
C GLY A 146 0.86 2.10 -6.01
N TRP A 147 1.55 3.01 -6.69
CA TRP A 147 2.66 2.62 -7.59
C TRP A 147 3.80 1.83 -6.93
N ALA A 148 4.10 2.12 -5.67
CA ALA A 148 5.15 1.45 -4.89
C ALA A 148 4.85 -0.02 -4.55
N ILE A 149 3.68 -0.56 -4.89
CA ILE A 149 3.36 -1.98 -4.70
C ILE A 149 4.02 -2.89 -5.77
N ILE A 150 4.34 -2.35 -6.94
CA ILE A 150 4.90 -3.12 -8.07
C ILE A 150 6.23 -3.83 -7.69
N PRO A 151 7.20 -3.17 -7.04
CA PRO A 151 8.42 -3.83 -6.58
C PRO A 151 8.18 -5.05 -5.67
N MET A 152 7.04 -5.12 -4.96
CA MET A 152 6.72 -6.29 -4.12
C MET A 152 6.47 -7.55 -4.96
N SER A 153 5.84 -7.42 -6.13
CA SER A 153 5.72 -8.56 -7.05
C SER A 153 7.02 -8.90 -7.77
N ILE A 154 7.88 -7.91 -8.03
CA ILE A 154 9.15 -8.13 -8.72
C ILE A 154 10.15 -8.84 -7.81
N TRP A 155 10.29 -8.38 -6.56
CA TRP A 155 11.38 -8.78 -5.67
C TRP A 155 10.95 -9.63 -4.48
N TYR A 156 9.69 -9.55 -4.06
CA TYR A 156 9.19 -10.19 -2.83
C TYR A 156 8.20 -11.33 -3.09
N GLY A 157 7.99 -11.71 -4.37
CA GLY A 157 7.15 -12.85 -4.73
C GLY A 157 5.65 -12.64 -4.51
N HIS A 158 5.19 -11.42 -4.24
CA HIS A 158 3.75 -11.15 -4.16
C HIS A 158 3.08 -11.49 -5.50
N PRO A 159 1.95 -12.23 -5.53
CA PRO A 159 1.26 -12.52 -6.78
C PRO A 159 0.90 -11.24 -7.54
N TRP A 160 1.08 -11.25 -8.87
CA TRP A 160 0.71 -10.12 -9.71
C TRP A 160 -0.79 -9.78 -9.63
N SER A 161 -1.64 -10.77 -9.33
CA SER A 161 -3.06 -10.55 -9.06
C SER A 161 -3.30 -9.65 -7.84
N THR A 162 -2.55 -9.84 -6.75
CA THR A 162 -2.61 -9.00 -5.55
C THR A 162 -2.15 -7.57 -5.88
N THR A 163 -1.03 -7.41 -6.59
CA THR A 163 -0.56 -6.11 -7.07
C THR A 163 -1.61 -5.41 -7.94
N ALA A 164 -2.24 -6.13 -8.86
CA ALA A 164 -3.29 -5.56 -9.71
C ALA A 164 -4.51 -5.07 -8.91
N LYS A 165 -4.93 -5.81 -7.87
CA LYS A 165 -5.99 -5.37 -6.94
C LYS A 165 -5.61 -4.09 -6.22
N TYR A 166 -4.40 -4.01 -5.65
CA TYR A 166 -3.94 -2.79 -4.97
C TYR A 166 -3.79 -1.59 -5.92
N LEU A 167 -3.44 -1.81 -7.19
CA LEU A 167 -3.45 -0.74 -8.20
C LEU A 167 -4.88 -0.30 -8.54
N LEU A 168 -5.84 -1.22 -8.59
CA LEU A 168 -7.27 -0.90 -8.75
C LEU A 168 -7.79 -0.09 -7.55
N ASP A 169 -7.46 -0.50 -6.34
CA ASP A 169 -7.74 0.26 -5.11
C ASP A 169 -7.20 1.69 -5.22
N ALA A 170 -5.94 1.85 -5.62
CA ALA A 170 -5.33 3.17 -5.79
C ALA A 170 -6.02 4.03 -6.85
N LEU A 171 -6.53 3.43 -7.94
CA LEU A 171 -7.35 4.14 -8.92
C LEU A 171 -8.66 4.64 -8.29
N ILE A 172 -9.32 3.81 -7.47
CA ILE A 172 -10.55 4.18 -6.77
C ILE A 172 -10.28 5.30 -5.76
N TYR A 173 -9.25 5.14 -4.92
CA TYR A 173 -8.85 6.14 -3.94
C TYR A 173 -8.48 7.47 -4.61
N GLY A 174 -7.65 7.42 -5.66
CA GLY A 174 -7.30 8.60 -6.45
C GLY A 174 -8.52 9.27 -7.09
N GLY A 175 -9.47 8.48 -7.59
CA GLY A 175 -10.72 8.98 -8.18
C GLY A 175 -11.63 9.69 -7.17
N VAL A 176 -11.84 9.13 -5.98
CA VAL A 176 -12.69 9.77 -4.95
C VAL A 176 -12.04 11.04 -4.38
N VAL A 177 -10.71 11.03 -4.20
CA VAL A 177 -9.96 12.25 -3.81
C VAL A 177 -10.06 13.30 -4.91
N ALA A 178 -9.88 12.93 -6.17
CA ALA A 178 -10.02 13.82 -7.31
C ALA A 178 -11.43 14.43 -7.40
N GLY A 179 -12.47 13.66 -7.09
CA GLY A 179 -13.85 14.16 -7.00
C GLY A 179 -14.00 15.25 -5.94
N ALA A 180 -13.45 15.05 -4.74
CA ALA A 180 -13.49 16.04 -3.67
C ALA A 180 -12.74 17.33 -4.05
N PHE A 181 -11.55 17.21 -4.64
CA PHE A 181 -10.75 18.34 -5.09
C PHE A 181 -11.40 19.09 -6.24
N ALA A 182 -11.93 18.40 -7.24
CA ALA A 182 -12.61 19.02 -8.37
C ALA A 182 -13.90 19.72 -7.95
N TRP A 183 -14.61 19.22 -6.93
CA TRP A 183 -15.82 19.84 -6.41
C TRP A 183 -15.53 21.09 -5.58
N LEU A 184 -14.52 21.03 -4.72
CA LEU A 184 -14.20 22.11 -3.77
C LEU A 184 -12.98 22.94 -4.20
N TRP A 185 -12.66 22.93 -5.50
CA TRP A 185 -11.56 23.72 -6.03
C TRP A 185 -11.88 25.23 -5.89
N PRO A 186 -10.94 26.08 -5.46
CA PRO A 186 -11.22 27.51 -5.31
C PRO A 186 -11.43 28.19 -6.67
N GLY A 187 -12.54 28.92 -6.80
CA GLY A 187 -12.86 29.77 -7.96
C GLY A 187 -14.05 29.27 -8.75
#